data_AF-A0A0L0DGU3-F1
#
_entry.id   AF-A0A0L0DGU3-F1
#
_cell.length_a   1.000
_cell.length_b   1.000
_cell.length_c   1.000
_cell.angle_alpha   90.00
_cell.angle_beta   90.00
_cell.angle_gamma   90.00
#
_symmetry.space_group_name_H-M   'P 1'
#
loop_
_entity.id
_entity.type
_entity.pdbx_description
1 polymer ?
#
loop_
_entity_poly.entity_id
_entity_poly.type
_entity_poly.pdbx_seq_one_letter_code
_entity_poly.pdbx_strand_id
1 'polypeptide(L)'
;MGEYLAEHGIDVFLNDALTLAAEVLPEKPAAFLAAYFDAVDSGTHVLGRSMEFITACAYNAMSAGSAWREAYAGLDASMLLSGGDAFELTVRLFPDLPQEVVEAAMARSDREVEAGVTVASFAQLLAAELNSRVAHRLPPR
;
A
#
# COMPACT_ATOMS: atom_id res chain seq x y z
N MET A 1 16.49 -18.94 10.02
CA MET A 1 15.02 -18.94 9.81
C MET A 1 14.45 -17.55 10.05
N GLY A 2 14.64 -16.95 11.23
CA GLY A 2 14.14 -15.60 11.53
C GLY A 2 14.64 -14.50 10.59
N GLU A 3 15.93 -14.50 10.23
CA GLU A 3 16.49 -13.51 9.29
C GLU A 3 15.90 -13.62 7.87
N TYR A 4 15.66 -14.84 7.37
CA TYR A 4 15.06 -15.07 6.06
C TYR A 4 13.59 -14.60 6.01
N LEU A 5 12.84 -14.83 7.08
CA LEU A 5 11.44 -14.38 7.18
C LEU A 5 11.35 -12.85 7.24
N ALA A 6 12.26 -12.21 7.99
CA ALA A 6 12.35 -10.76 8.08
C ALA A 6 12.82 -10.11 6.75
N GLU A 7 13.79 -10.72 6.07
CA GLU A 7 14.28 -10.24 4.77
C GLU A 7 13.16 -10.21 3.70
N HIS A 8 12.24 -11.17 3.76
CA HIS A 8 11.12 -11.27 2.83
C HIS A 8 9.81 -10.67 3.37
N GLY A 9 9.82 -10.03 4.54
CA GLY A 9 8.64 -9.44 5.18
C GLY A 9 7.54 -10.45 5.56
N ILE A 10 7.88 -11.74 5.64
CA ILE A 10 6.94 -12.82 5.98
C ILE A 10 6.52 -12.70 7.46
N ASP A 11 7.41 -12.20 8.31
CA ASP A 11 7.13 -11.89 9.71
C ASP A 11 6.04 -10.83 9.87
N VAL A 12 5.99 -9.82 9.00
CA VAL A 12 4.92 -8.81 8.97
C VAL A 12 3.56 -9.49 8.80
N PHE A 13 3.43 -10.37 7.81
CA PHE A 13 2.18 -11.07 7.51
C PHE A 13 1.76 -12.05 8.60
N LEU A 14 2.72 -12.82 9.13
CA LEU A 14 2.43 -13.77 10.20
C LEU A 14 1.98 -13.06 11.49
N ASN A 15 2.70 -12.00 11.90
CA ASN A 15 2.33 -11.24 13.09
C ASN A 15 0.98 -10.56 12.93
N ASP A 16 0.71 -9.99 11.75
CA ASP A 16 -0.58 -9.36 11.46
C ASP A 16 -1.73 -10.37 11.47
N ALA A 17 -1.60 -11.49 10.75
CA ALA A 17 -2.62 -12.53 10.71
C ALA A 17 -2.94 -13.09 12.10
N LEU A 18 -1.91 -13.30 12.94
CA LEU A 18 -2.09 -13.78 14.31
C LEU A 18 -2.72 -12.72 15.22
N THR A 19 -2.36 -11.45 15.04
CA THR A 19 -2.95 -10.33 15.79
C THR A 19 -4.43 -10.21 15.47
N LEU A 20 -4.79 -10.18 14.18
CA LEU A 20 -6.18 -10.15 13.75
C LEU A 20 -6.95 -11.38 14.25
N ALA A 21 -6.39 -12.58 14.13
CA ALA A 21 -7.04 -13.79 14.64
C ALA A 21 -7.28 -13.74 16.16
N ALA A 22 -6.37 -13.14 16.92
CA ALA A 22 -6.53 -12.95 18.36
C ALA A 22 -7.61 -11.90 18.71
N GLU A 23 -7.80 -10.89 17.86
CA GLU A 23 -8.82 -9.85 18.03
C GLU A 23 -10.23 -10.36 17.70
N VAL A 24 -10.41 -11.05 16.57
CA VAL A 24 -11.74 -11.55 16.14
C VAL A 24 -12.10 -12.93 16.69
N LEU A 25 -11.14 -13.69 17.21
CA LEU A 25 -11.33 -15.04 17.76
C LEU A 25 -12.18 -15.94 16.84
N PRO A 26 -11.73 -16.22 15.61
CA PRO A 26 -12.54 -16.91 14.62
C PRO A 26 -12.84 -18.35 15.03
N GLU A 27 -14.06 -18.80 14.79
CA GLU A 27 -14.49 -20.19 15.06
C GLU A 27 -13.64 -21.23 14.30
N LYS A 28 -13.10 -20.84 13.15
CA LYS A 28 -12.26 -21.68 12.28
C LYS A 28 -10.92 -20.99 11.99
N PRO A 29 -9.94 -21.05 12.90
CA PRO A 29 -8.67 -20.34 12.75
C PRO A 29 -7.90 -20.67 11.47
N ALA A 30 -7.88 -21.95 11.07
CA ALA A 30 -7.20 -22.36 9.84
C ALA A 30 -7.83 -21.75 8.58
N ALA A 31 -9.16 -21.66 8.52
CA ALA A 31 -9.87 -21.04 7.39
C ALA A 31 -9.67 -19.52 7.36
N PHE A 32 -9.63 -18.89 8.53
CA PHE A 32 -9.31 -17.47 8.67
C PHE A 32 -7.90 -17.16 8.14
N LEU A 33 -6.90 -17.93 8.56
CA LEU A 33 -5.53 -17.75 8.10
C LEU A 33 -5.39 -18.00 6.60
N ALA A 34 -6.07 -19.02 6.06
CA ALA A 34 -6.08 -19.25 4.61
C ALA A 34 -6.64 -18.05 3.85
N ALA A 35 -7.80 -17.52 4.26
CA ALA A 35 -8.41 -16.34 3.64
C ALA A 35 -7.52 -15.09 3.76
N TYR A 36 -6.80 -14.92 4.87
CA TYR A 36 -5.83 -13.85 5.03
C TYR A 36 -4.71 -13.95 3.99
N PHE A 37 -4.10 -15.13 3.83
CA PHE A 37 -3.01 -15.30 2.86
C PHE A 37 -3.49 -15.27 1.41
N ASP A 38 -4.74 -15.65 1.12
CA ASP A 38 -5.37 -15.41 -0.19
C ASP A 38 -5.52 -13.89 -0.45
N ALA A 39 -5.84 -13.11 0.58
CA ALA A 39 -5.89 -11.65 0.47
C ALA A 39 -4.49 -11.03 0.27
N VAL A 40 -3.45 -11.61 0.89
CA VAL A 40 -2.05 -11.22 0.66
C VAL A 40 -1.64 -11.53 -0.77
N ASP A 41 -1.91 -12.75 -1.27
CA ASP A 41 -1.55 -13.16 -2.63
C ASP A 41 -2.24 -12.31 -3.71
N SER A 42 -3.50 -11.93 -3.47
CA SER A 42 -4.24 -11.00 -4.33
C SER A 42 -3.88 -9.52 -4.15
N GLY A 43 -3.07 -9.18 -3.13
CA GLY A 43 -2.69 -7.79 -2.81
C GLY A 43 -3.83 -6.94 -2.23
N THR A 44 -4.94 -7.53 -1.81
CA THR A 44 -6.10 -6.83 -1.26
C THR A 44 -6.04 -6.63 0.25
N HIS A 45 -5.11 -7.30 0.93
CA HIS A 45 -4.87 -7.20 2.38
C HIS A 45 -4.51 -5.80 2.88
N VAL A 46 -4.09 -4.90 1.99
CA VAL A 46 -3.72 -3.50 2.30
C VAL A 46 -4.90 -2.53 2.30
N LEU A 47 -6.06 -2.94 1.78
CA LEU A 47 -7.23 -2.08 1.69
C LEU A 47 -7.74 -1.68 3.08
N GLY A 48 -7.95 -0.38 3.30
CA GLY A 48 -8.40 0.16 4.58
C GLY A 48 -7.38 0.01 5.73
N ARG A 49 -6.13 -0.36 5.44
CA ARG A 49 -5.07 -0.49 6.45
C ARG A 49 -4.38 0.84 6.71
N SER A 50 -3.78 0.94 7.90
CA SER A 50 -2.99 2.12 8.30
C SER A 50 -1.72 2.26 7.47
N MET A 51 -1.19 3.49 7.42
CA MET A 51 0.07 3.77 6.74
C MET A 51 1.27 3.01 7.36
N GLU A 52 1.26 2.77 8.66
CA GLU A 52 2.25 1.94 9.34
C GLU A 52 2.29 0.52 8.73
N PHE A 53 1.13 -0.09 8.52
CA PHE A 53 1.05 -1.40 7.88
C PHE A 53 1.45 -1.35 6.40
N ILE A 54 0.96 -0.35 5.65
CA ILE A 54 1.26 -0.20 4.22
C ILE A 54 2.77 -0.06 3.97
N THR A 55 3.49 0.61 4.87
CA THR A 55 4.95 0.83 4.78
C THR A 55 5.79 -0.19 5.55
N ALA A 56 5.16 -1.20 6.16
CA ALA A 56 5.89 -2.20 6.93
C ALA A 56 6.83 -3.07 6.08
N CYS A 57 6.50 -3.29 4.80
CA CYS A 57 7.35 -3.99 3.85
C CYS A 57 7.10 -3.51 2.40
N ALA A 58 8.03 -3.80 1.50
CA ALA A 58 7.93 -3.43 0.09
C ALA A 58 6.70 -4.03 -0.61
N TYR A 59 6.33 -5.26 -0.23
CA TYR A 59 5.17 -5.93 -0.84
C TYR A 59 3.85 -5.21 -0.51
N ASN A 60 3.68 -4.70 0.71
CA ASN A 60 2.51 -3.90 1.09
C ASN A 60 2.44 -2.60 0.29
N ALA A 61 3.56 -1.89 0.17
CA ALA A 61 3.62 -0.65 -0.61
C ALA A 61 3.30 -0.87 -2.10
N MET A 62 3.81 -1.95 -2.71
CA MET A 62 3.47 -2.33 -4.09
C MET A 62 2.01 -2.74 -4.26
N SER A 63 1.46 -3.48 -3.29
CA SER A 63 0.06 -3.88 -3.27
C SER A 63 -0.86 -2.67 -3.19
N ALA A 64 -0.51 -1.67 -2.37
CA ALA A 64 -1.28 -0.44 -2.24
C ALA A 64 -1.35 0.35 -3.56
N GLY A 65 -0.23 0.51 -4.27
CA GLY A 65 -0.22 1.14 -5.59
C GLY A 65 -1.01 0.35 -6.65
N SER A 66 -0.97 -0.98 -6.57
CA SER A 66 -1.75 -1.86 -7.47
C SER A 66 -3.25 -1.75 -7.20
N ALA A 67 -3.65 -1.76 -5.92
CA ALA A 67 -5.03 -1.57 -5.50
C ALA A 67 -5.57 -0.20 -5.93
N TRP A 68 -4.76 0.86 -5.83
CA TRP A 68 -5.13 2.18 -6.35
C TRP A 68 -5.38 2.14 -7.85
N ARG A 69 -4.46 1.55 -8.63
CA ARG A 69 -4.59 1.44 -10.08
C ARG A 69 -5.85 0.66 -10.47
N GLU A 70 -6.16 -0.42 -9.78
CA GLU A 70 -7.31 -1.26 -10.05
C GLU A 70 -8.63 -0.53 -9.72
N ALA A 71 -8.71 0.10 -8.55
CA ALA A 71 -9.88 0.86 -8.12
C ALA A 71 -10.25 1.99 -9.09
N TYR A 72 -9.25 2.54 -9.80
CA TYR A 72 -9.43 3.66 -10.72
C TYR A 72 -9.16 3.30 -12.19
N ALA A 73 -9.10 2.01 -12.53
CA ALA A 73 -8.88 1.55 -13.90
C ALA A 73 -9.99 1.98 -14.89
N GLY A 74 -11.19 2.29 -14.37
CA GLY A 74 -12.31 2.81 -15.16
C GLY A 74 -12.24 4.31 -15.48
N LEU A 75 -11.29 5.05 -14.89
CA LEU A 75 -11.05 6.45 -15.24
C LEU A 75 -10.22 6.54 -16.54
N ASP A 76 -10.36 7.66 -17.24
CA ASP A 76 -9.50 7.95 -18.38
C ASP A 76 -8.04 8.03 -17.91
N ALA A 77 -7.20 7.14 -18.44
CA ALA A 77 -5.78 7.06 -18.08
C ALA A 77 -5.02 8.38 -18.34
N SER A 78 -5.50 9.21 -19.28
CA SER A 78 -4.94 10.52 -19.63
C SER A 78 -5.49 11.68 -18.79
N MET A 79 -6.51 11.41 -17.93
CA MET A 79 -7.04 12.40 -17.00
C MET A 79 -5.92 12.91 -16.10
N LEU A 80 -5.78 14.23 -16.05
CA LEU A 80 -4.85 14.90 -15.15
C LEU A 80 -5.51 15.06 -13.79
N LEU A 81 -4.81 14.59 -12.75
CA LEU A 81 -5.21 14.76 -11.37
C LEU A 81 -4.49 15.97 -10.79
N SER A 82 -5.24 16.83 -10.11
CA SER A 82 -4.65 17.77 -9.15
C SER A 82 -4.21 17.01 -7.89
N GLY A 83 -3.39 17.64 -7.05
CA GLY A 83 -3.03 17.05 -5.75
C GLY A 83 -4.24 16.79 -4.86
N GLY A 84 -5.25 17.66 -4.92
CA GLY A 84 -6.51 17.49 -4.19
C GLY A 84 -7.32 16.29 -4.68
N ASP A 85 -7.50 16.13 -6.00
CA ASP A 85 -8.20 14.98 -6.57
C ASP A 85 -7.47 13.68 -6.23
N ALA A 86 -6.15 13.67 -6.39
CA ALA A 86 -5.33 12.51 -6.04
C ALA A 86 -5.47 12.14 -4.56
N PHE A 87 -5.51 13.13 -3.66
CA PHE A 87 -5.71 12.90 -2.23
C PHE A 87 -7.08 12.32 -1.93
N GLU A 88 -8.16 12.95 -2.42
CA GLU A 88 -9.53 12.48 -2.19
C GLU A 88 -9.75 11.05 -2.71
N LEU A 89 -9.23 10.72 -3.89
CA LEU A 89 -9.29 9.36 -4.42
C LEU A 89 -8.50 8.40 -3.53
N THR A 90 -7.28 8.75 -3.16
CA THR A 90 -6.42 7.84 -2.40
C THR A 90 -6.96 7.55 -0.99
N VAL A 91 -7.50 8.56 -0.30
CA VAL A 91 -8.09 8.42 1.04
C VAL A 91 -9.33 7.53 1.05
N ARG A 92 -10.06 7.38 -0.07
CA ARG A 92 -11.18 6.42 -0.15
C ARG A 92 -10.73 4.97 0.00
N LEU A 93 -9.50 4.65 -0.42
CA LEU A 93 -8.92 3.31 -0.28
C LEU A 93 -8.12 3.16 1.00
N PHE A 94 -7.46 4.24 1.43
CA PHE A 94 -6.55 4.29 2.57
C PHE A 94 -6.88 5.50 3.45
N PRO A 95 -7.88 5.39 4.35
CA PRO A 95 -8.40 6.54 5.11
C PRO A 95 -7.37 7.29 5.95
N ASP A 96 -6.37 6.58 6.44
CA ASP A 96 -5.30 7.12 7.27
C ASP A 96 -4.10 7.64 6.45
N LEU A 97 -4.22 7.74 5.12
CA LEU A 97 -3.10 8.17 4.29
C LEU A 97 -2.82 9.67 4.48
N PRO A 98 -1.60 10.04 4.89
CA PRO A 98 -1.23 11.45 5.04
C PRO A 98 -1.16 12.19 3.70
N GLN A 99 -1.61 13.46 3.68
CA GLN A 99 -1.62 14.29 2.48
C GLN A 99 -0.22 14.48 1.89
N GLU A 100 0.81 14.57 2.74
CA GLU A 100 2.20 14.72 2.31
C GLU A 100 2.73 13.53 1.48
N VAL A 101 2.12 12.34 1.61
CA VAL A 101 2.47 11.18 0.78
C VAL A 101 2.00 11.41 -0.65
N VAL A 102 0.77 11.90 -0.80
CA VAL A 102 0.20 12.21 -2.11
C VAL A 102 0.96 13.38 -2.74
N GLU A 103 1.22 14.45 -2.00
CA GLU A 103 1.99 15.59 -2.49
C GLU A 103 3.40 15.18 -2.92
N ALA A 104 4.09 14.33 -2.15
CA ALA A 104 5.41 13.82 -2.52
C ALA A 104 5.36 12.93 -3.77
N ALA A 105 4.34 12.07 -3.91
CA ALA A 105 4.12 11.28 -5.12
C ALA A 105 3.88 12.19 -6.35
N MET A 106 3.06 13.23 -6.19
CA MET A 106 2.79 14.23 -7.25
C MET A 106 4.06 14.99 -7.65
N ALA A 107 4.90 15.37 -6.68
CA ALA A 107 6.13 16.13 -6.89
C ALA A 107 7.24 15.34 -7.61
N ARG A 108 7.14 14.00 -7.66
CA ARG A 108 8.09 13.13 -8.38
C ARG A 108 7.89 13.11 -9.91
N SER A 109 6.91 13.83 -10.44
CA SER A 109 6.71 13.99 -11.88
C SER A 109 7.75 14.95 -12.47
N ASP A 110 8.46 14.52 -13.52
CA ASP A 110 9.39 15.37 -14.31
C ASP A 110 8.67 16.51 -15.07
N ARG A 111 7.33 16.45 -15.17
CA ARG A 111 6.53 17.54 -15.75
C ARG A 111 6.15 18.52 -14.64
N GLU A 112 6.49 19.79 -14.85
CA GLU A 112 6.17 20.91 -13.97
C GLU A 112 4.75 20.75 -13.40
N VAL A 113 4.68 20.81 -12.06
CA VAL A 113 3.51 20.55 -11.20
C VAL A 113 2.26 21.34 -11.64
N GLU A 114 2.41 22.36 -12.48
CA GLU A 114 1.31 23.14 -13.07
C GLU A 114 0.36 22.33 -13.96
N ALA A 115 0.80 21.24 -14.59
CA ALA A 115 -0.07 20.42 -15.46
C ALA A 115 -0.79 19.26 -14.73
N GLY A 116 -0.37 18.90 -13.51
CA GLY A 116 -0.85 17.69 -12.82
C GLY A 116 -0.24 16.38 -13.35
N VAL A 117 -0.62 15.25 -12.76
CA VAL A 117 -0.15 13.91 -13.18
C VAL A 117 -1.28 13.11 -13.78
N THR A 118 -0.98 12.23 -14.72
CA THR A 118 -2.00 11.32 -15.27
C THR A 118 -2.42 10.29 -14.22
N VAL A 119 -3.69 9.83 -14.27
CA VAL A 119 -4.18 8.71 -13.45
C VAL A 119 -3.24 7.51 -13.55
N ALA A 120 -2.81 7.14 -14.76
CA ALA A 120 -1.93 5.99 -14.98
C ALA A 120 -0.54 6.17 -14.34
N SER A 121 0.03 7.38 -14.38
CA SER A 121 1.33 7.66 -13.76
C SER A 121 1.25 7.77 -12.25
N PHE A 122 0.14 8.29 -11.70
CA PHE A 122 0.02 8.51 -10.26
C PHE A 122 0.15 7.22 -9.45
N ALA A 123 -0.45 6.11 -9.90
CA ALA A 123 -0.33 4.81 -9.22
C ALA A 123 1.13 4.37 -9.04
N GLN A 124 1.96 4.60 -10.07
CA GLN A 124 3.37 4.25 -10.06
C GLN A 124 4.15 5.15 -9.10
N LEU A 125 3.87 6.45 -9.13
CA LEU A 125 4.49 7.44 -8.25
C LEU A 125 4.11 7.21 -6.78
N LEU A 126 2.85 6.89 -6.51
CA LEU A 126 2.36 6.50 -5.19
C LEU A 126 3.08 5.25 -4.69
N ALA A 127 3.13 4.19 -5.50
CA ALA A 127 3.86 2.97 -5.14
C ALA A 127 5.34 3.26 -4.84
N ALA A 128 6.00 4.10 -5.65
CA ALA A 128 7.39 4.48 -5.45
C ALA A 128 7.59 5.33 -4.19
N GLU A 129 6.66 6.23 -3.88
CA GLU A 129 6.69 7.04 -2.66
C GLU A 129 6.52 6.17 -1.42
N LEU A 130 5.50 5.30 -1.41
CA LEU A 130 5.28 4.33 -0.34
C LEU A 130 6.49 3.42 -0.14
N ASN A 131 7.07 2.89 -1.23
CA ASN A 131 8.26 2.04 -1.15
C ASN A 131 9.48 2.80 -0.62
N SER A 132 9.67 4.08 -0.95
CA SER A 132 10.77 4.86 -0.37
C SER A 132 10.62 5.10 1.13
N ARG A 133 9.39 4.98 1.66
CA ARG A 133 9.06 5.07 3.08
C ARG A 133 9.07 3.72 3.79
N VAL A 134 9.21 2.62 3.05
CA VAL A 134 9.50 1.31 3.64
C VAL A 134 10.86 1.44 4.29
N ALA A 135 10.86 1.42 5.62
CA ALA A 135 12.05 1.65 6.40
C ALA A 135 13.17 0.69 5.96
N HIS A 136 14.38 1.22 5.77
CA HIS A 136 15.62 0.45 5.79
C HIS A 136 15.77 -0.25 7.15
N ARG A 137 15.05 -1.34 7.36
CA ARG A 137 15.12 -2.19 8.56
C ARG A 137 15.76 -3.52 8.22
N LEU A 138 17.01 -3.46 7.78
CA LEU A 138 17.96 -4.50 8.15
C LEU A 138 18.93 -3.84 9.13
N PRO A 139 19.18 -4.42 10.32
CA PRO A 139 20.23 -3.92 11.19
C PRO A 139 21.56 -3.94 10.41
N PRO A 140 22.49 -2.99 10.66
CA PRO A 140 23.83 -3.10 10.12
C PRO A 140 24.44 -4.43 10.58
N ARG A 141 24.99 -5.17 9.62
CA ARG A 141 25.74 -6.41 9.86
C ARG A 141 26.92 -6.19 10.78
#